data_AF-A0A9D4FNZ0-F1
#
_entry.id   AF-A0A9D4FNZ0-F1
#
_cell.length_a   1.000
_cell.length_b   1.000
_cell.length_c   1.000
_cell.angle_alpha   90.00
_cell.angle_beta   90.00
_cell.angle_gamma   90.00
#
_symmetry.space_group_name_H-M   'P 1'
#
loop_
_entity.id
_entity.type
_entity.pdbx_description
1 polymer ?
#
loop_
_entity_poly.entity_id
_entity_poly.type
_entity_poly.pdbx_seq_one_letter_code
_entity_poly.pdbx_strand_id
1 'polypeptide(L)' 'MYNVEKKSPKVFLQKTYNTRAGDGAVTRDEFVDGWVALTKQTRAEANAYFHVGDLNHDKVIDQKDHDMMYTVFDQNVM' A
#
# COMPACT_ATOMS: atom_id res chain seq x y z
N MET A 1 -14.03 -40.41 -23.64
CA MET A 1 -14.45 -40.11 -22.26
C MET A 1 -13.53 -39.01 -21.72
N TYR A 2 -14.16 -38.06 -21.01
CA TYR A 2 -13.70 -36.83 -20.34
C TYR A 2 -12.32 -36.94 -19.63
N ASN A 3 -11.51 -35.90 -19.41
CA ASN A 3 -11.84 -34.51 -19.08
C ASN A 3 -10.60 -33.61 -19.33
N VAL A 4 -10.69 -32.60 -20.21
CA VAL A 4 -9.70 -31.50 -20.25
C VAL A 4 -10.30 -30.39 -19.41
N GLU A 5 -9.88 -30.28 -18.15
CA GLU A 5 -10.29 -29.18 -17.29
C GLU A 5 -9.82 -27.88 -17.93
N LYS A 6 -10.75 -27.20 -18.60
CA LYS A 6 -10.65 -25.78 -18.94
C LYS A 6 -10.53 -25.02 -17.62
N LYS A 7 -9.30 -24.81 -17.15
CA LYS A 7 -9.04 -23.84 -16.08
C LYS A 7 -9.49 -22.49 -16.63
N SER A 8 -10.63 -22.03 -16.13
CA SER A 8 -11.24 -20.75 -16.47
C SER A 8 -10.20 -19.62 -16.34
N PRO A 9 -10.01 -18.75 -17.35
CA PRO A 9 -9.04 -17.65 -17.31
C PRO A 9 -9.21 -16.69 -16.12
N LYS A 10 -10.38 -16.71 -15.47
CA LYS A 10 -10.72 -15.84 -14.34
C LYS A 10 -9.91 -16.12 -13.06
N VAL A 11 -9.42 -17.33 -12.84
CA VAL A 11 -8.70 -17.67 -11.59
C VAL A 11 -7.23 -17.21 -11.66
N PHE A 12 -6.67 -17.03 -12.86
CA PHE A 12 -5.28 -16.64 -13.04
C PHE A 12 -5.05 -15.11 -12.92
N LEU A 13 -6.09 -14.30 -13.19
CA LEU A 13 -6.01 -12.83 -13.12
C LEU A 13 -6.26 -12.26 -11.72
N GLN A 14 -6.97 -12.98 -10.85
CA GLN A 14 -7.21 -12.54 -9.47
C GLN A 14 -5.99 -12.73 -8.55
N LYS A 15 -5.08 -13.65 -8.92
CA LYS A 15 -3.96 -14.08 -8.07
C LYS A 15 -2.75 -13.13 -8.13
N THR A 16 -2.69 -12.23 -9.11
CA THR A 16 -1.60 -11.24 -9.29
C THR A 16 -1.88 -9.87 -8.70
N TYR A 17 -3.09 -9.61 -8.20
CA TYR A 17 -3.44 -8.36 -7.49
C TYR A 17 -3.44 -8.50 -5.96
N ASN A 18 -3.26 -9.71 -5.42
CA ASN A 18 -3.59 -10.02 -4.03
C ASN A 18 -2.42 -10.60 -3.22
N THR A 19 -1.20 -10.60 -3.75
CA THR A 19 -0.01 -11.04 -3.00
C THR A 19 0.66 -9.93 -2.18
N ARG A 20 0.15 -8.69 -2.22
CA ARG A 20 0.65 -7.57 -1.41
C ARG A 20 -0.37 -7.03 -0.39
N ALA A 21 -1.67 -7.15 -0.68
CA ALA A 21 -2.71 -6.70 0.24
C ALA A 21 -2.72 -7.51 1.54
N GLY A 22 -2.49 -6.83 2.68
CA GLY A 22 -2.65 -7.40 4.02
C GLY A 22 -1.40 -8.05 4.62
N ASP A 23 -0.21 -7.77 4.10
CA ASP A 23 1.08 -8.20 4.68
C ASP A 23 1.55 -7.32 5.86
N GLY A 24 0.79 -6.28 6.20
CA GLY A 24 1.09 -5.36 7.31
C GLY A 24 2.03 -4.22 6.93
N ALA A 25 2.42 -4.11 5.66
CA ALA A 25 3.23 -3.02 5.13
C ALA A 25 2.54 -2.41 3.90
N VAL A 26 2.61 -1.10 3.75
CA VAL A 26 2.11 -0.42 2.55
C VAL A 26 3.29 0.00 1.71
N THR A 27 3.49 -0.64 0.56
CA THR A 27 4.50 -0.21 -0.40
C THR A 27 4.08 1.08 -1.10
N ARG A 28 5.06 1.82 -1.66
CA ARG A 28 4.82 3.02 -2.46
C ARG A 28 3.75 2.83 -3.54
N ASP A 29 3.80 1.71 -4.29
CA ASP A 29 2.86 1.48 -5.38
C ASP A 29 1.44 1.26 -4.85
N GLU A 30 1.29 0.54 -3.75
CA GLU A 30 -0.01 0.33 -3.10
C GLU A 30 -0.59 1.62 -2.54
N PHE A 31 0.25 2.43 -1.89
CA PHE A 31 -0.15 3.76 -1.42
C PHE A 31 -0.60 4.63 -2.58
N VAL A 32 0.20 4.74 -3.64
CA VAL A 32 -0.08 5.62 -4.78
C VAL A 32 -1.36 5.18 -5.51
N ASP A 33 -1.50 3.89 -5.79
CA ASP A 33 -2.67 3.38 -6.50
C ASP A 33 -3.95 3.55 -5.67
N GLY A 34 -3.89 3.28 -4.36
CA GLY A 34 -4.99 3.51 -3.44
C GLY A 34 -5.35 4.99 -3.29
N TRP A 35 -4.35 5.84 -3.05
CA TRP A 35 -4.52 7.28 -2.83
C TRP A 35 -5.14 7.97 -4.04
N VAL A 36 -4.64 7.70 -5.25
CA VAL A 36 -5.18 8.27 -6.49
C VAL A 36 -6.61 7.79 -6.73
N ALA A 37 -6.90 6.52 -6.48
CA ALA A 37 -8.25 5.98 -6.61
C ALA A 37 -9.25 6.68 -5.68
N LEU A 38 -8.85 6.96 -4.43
CA LEU A 38 -9.68 7.56 -3.40
C LEU A 38 -9.84 9.08 -3.55
N THR A 39 -8.74 9.80 -3.82
CA THR A 39 -8.70 11.28 -3.75
C THR A 39 -8.80 11.96 -5.12
N LYS A 40 -8.57 11.21 -6.21
CA LYS A 40 -8.41 11.73 -7.59
C LYS A 40 -7.24 12.71 -7.77
N GLN A 41 -6.35 12.83 -6.79
CA GLN A 41 -5.10 13.57 -6.93
C GLN A 41 -4.15 12.87 -7.92
N THR A 42 -3.11 13.58 -8.32
CA THR A 42 -2.09 13.07 -9.22
C THR A 42 -1.22 12.02 -8.53
N ARG A 43 -0.61 11.14 -9.34
CA ARG A 43 0.42 10.21 -8.85
C ARG A 43 1.61 10.96 -8.24
N ALA A 44 1.94 12.15 -8.74
CA ALA A 44 3.06 12.94 -8.22
C ALA A 44 2.80 13.39 -6.77
N GLU A 45 1.59 13.89 -6.48
CA GLU A 45 1.17 14.25 -5.12
C GLU A 45 1.16 13.01 -4.22
N ALA A 46 0.58 11.89 -4.68
CA ALA A 46 0.57 10.64 -3.91
C ALA A 46 1.99 10.14 -3.57
N ASN A 47 2.94 10.30 -4.50
CA ASN A 47 4.35 9.97 -4.25
C ASN A 47 4.99 10.86 -3.19
N ALA A 48 4.71 12.16 -3.25
CA ALA A 48 5.20 13.10 -2.25
C ALA A 48 4.66 12.74 -0.86
N TYR A 49 3.37 12.40 -0.75
CA TYR A 49 2.78 11.99 0.52
C TYR A 49 3.32 10.66 1.04
N PHE A 50 3.61 9.69 0.17
CA PHE A 50 4.28 8.46 0.59
C PHE A 50 5.64 8.76 1.26
N HIS A 51 6.46 9.64 0.67
CA HIS A 51 7.74 10.03 1.26
C HIS A 51 7.63 10.79 2.58
N VAL A 52 6.51 11.47 2.81
CA VAL A 52 6.23 12.12 4.10
C VAL A 52 5.75 11.10 5.14
N GLY A 53 5.02 10.05 4.72
CA GLY A 53 4.48 9.03 5.61
C GLY A 53 5.44 7.91 5.98
N ASP A 54 6.44 7.63 5.15
CA ASP A 54 7.56 6.70 5.43
C ASP A 54 8.62 7.44 6.27
N LEU A 55 8.36 7.49 7.59
CA LEU A 55 9.11 8.30 8.55
C LEU A 55 10.47 7.71 8.90
N ASN A 56 10.61 6.38 8.78
CA ASN A 56 11.88 5.71 9.04
C ASN A 56 12.72 5.48 7.76
N HIS A 57 12.16 5.78 6.58
CA HIS A 57 12.78 5.67 5.26
C HIS A 57 13.15 4.25 4.83
N ASP A 58 12.37 3.23 5.25
CA ASP A 58 12.56 1.83 4.87
C ASP A 58 11.77 1.42 3.62
N LYS A 59 11.13 2.39 2.94
CA LYS A 59 10.38 2.25 1.67
C LYS A 59 9.05 1.53 1.81
N VAL A 60 8.57 1.34 3.03
CA VAL A 60 7.20 0.94 3.32
C VAL A 60 6.61 1.90 4.37
N ILE A 61 5.29 1.92 4.48
CA ILE A 61 4.61 2.51 5.64
C ILE A 61 4.08 1.35 6.46
N ASP A 62 4.59 1.19 7.69
CA ASP A 62 4.23 0.10 8.59
C ASP A 62 4.03 0.57 10.04
N GLN A 63 3.96 -0.37 10.98
CA GLN A 63 3.78 -0.07 12.41
C GLN A 63 4.90 0.82 12.97
N LYS A 64 6.14 0.71 12.49
CA LYS A 64 7.28 1.51 12.96
C LYS A 64 7.05 2.99 12.63
N ASP A 65 6.54 3.29 11.44
CA ASP A 65 6.22 4.68 11.06
C ASP A 65 5.08 5.23 11.93
N HIS A 66 4.05 4.42 12.16
CA HIS A 66 2.96 4.80 13.06
C HIS A 66 3.46 5.15 14.47
N ASP A 67 4.34 4.34 15.04
CA ASP A 67 4.89 4.60 16.38
C ASP A 67 5.78 5.86 16.38
N MET A 68 6.51 6.10 15.29
CA MET A 68 7.31 7.32 15.11
C MET A 68 6.45 8.57 14.95
N MET A 69 5.22 8.47 14.44
CA MET A 69 4.31 9.61 14.27
C MET A 69 4.15 10.41 15.58
N TYR A 70 3.94 9.72 16.69
CA TYR A 70 3.81 10.35 18.01
C TYR A 70 5.13 10.94 18.50
N THR A 71 6.27 10.31 18.18
CA THR A 71 7.58 10.85 18.54
C THR A 71 7.90 12.13 17.77
N VAL A 72 7.52 12.20 16.49
CA VAL A 72 7.87 13.32 15.60
C VAL A 72 6.91 14.50 15.75
N PHE A 73 5.60 14.24 15.88
CA PHE A 73 4.57 15.27 15.76
C PHE A 73 3.84 15.61 17.07
N ASP A 74 3.86 14.73 18.09
CA ASP A 74 3.13 14.94 19.34
C ASP A 74 3.88 15.90 20.28
N GLN A 75 3.82 17.19 19.96
CA GLN A 75 4.53 18.26 20.69
C GLN A 75 3.67 18.95 21.75
N ASN A 76 2.43 18.52 21.94
CA ASN A 76 1.50 19.09 22.92
C ASN A 76 1.78 18.57 24.35
N VAL A 77 3.05 18.60 24.77
CA VAL A 77 3.42 18.30 26.15
C VAL A 77 2.91 19.41 27.07
N MET A 78 2.05 19.03 28.04
CA MET A 78 1.57 19.91 29.12
C MET A 78 2.71 20.35 30.04
#